data_AF-A0A0C3AHI8-F1
#
_entry.id   AF-A0A0C3AHI8-F1
#
_cell.length_a   1.000
_cell.length_b   1.000
_cell.length_c   1.000
_cell.angle_alpha   90.00
_cell.angle_beta   90.00
_cell.angle_gamma   90.00
#
_symmetry.space_group_name_H-M   'P 1'
#
loop_
_entity.id
_entity.type
_entity.pdbx_description
1 polymer ?
#
loop_
_entity_poly.entity_id
_entity_poly.type
_entity_poly.pdbx_seq_one_letter_code
_entity_poly.pdbx_strand_id
1 'polypeptide(L)'
;MAELDPFEPDDESDDESDNERGGRPAHAAGAPDDDSDDDISDEPVECTISIAKPRKGALLFECHAWPTKLEVLKVSYIKDEKLVSEDTSEAERKLRAAGVGPEYDGLPKRIKEEFNKYLTERGIDGALAQSVSEFIKYKTQKEAQGWFDAVGSFFSGR
;
A
#
# COMPACT_ATOMS: atom_id res chain seq x y z
N MET A 1 -24.04 -43.73 -40.39
CA MET A 1 -22.78 -44.48 -40.21
C MET A 1 -22.04 -44.42 -41.53
N ALA A 2 -21.04 -43.56 -41.61
CA ALA A 2 -19.95 -43.56 -42.57
C ALA A 2 -18.82 -42.76 -41.88
N GLU A 3 -17.68 -43.42 -41.75
CA GLU A 3 -16.51 -43.00 -40.98
C GLU A 3 -15.61 -42.02 -41.75
N LEU A 4 -14.96 -41.17 -40.95
CA LEU A 4 -13.70 -40.41 -41.05
C LEU A 4 -12.92 -40.38 -42.39
N ASP A 5 -12.37 -39.19 -42.69
CA ASP A 5 -10.93 -39.11 -42.97
C ASP A 5 -10.32 -37.86 -42.28
N PRO A 6 -9.21 -37.99 -41.52
CA PRO A 6 -8.58 -36.92 -40.75
C PRO A 6 -7.69 -36.02 -41.62
N PHE A 7 -7.71 -34.73 -41.33
CA PHE A 7 -6.82 -33.71 -41.88
C PHE A 7 -5.35 -34.06 -41.53
N GLU A 8 -4.58 -34.51 -42.52
CA GLU A 8 -3.11 -34.55 -42.48
C GLU A 8 -2.54 -33.12 -42.58
N PRO A 9 -1.65 -32.69 -41.67
CA PRO A 9 -0.76 -31.56 -41.94
C PRO A 9 0.51 -32.09 -42.64
N ASP A 10 0.76 -31.58 -43.85
CA ASP A 10 1.98 -31.83 -44.62
C ASP A 10 3.25 -31.38 -43.88
N ASP A 11 4.27 -32.17 -44.15
CA ASP A 11 5.60 -32.30 -43.55
C ASP A 11 6.62 -31.32 -44.18
N GLU A 12 7.49 -30.78 -43.31
CA GLU A 12 8.89 -30.34 -43.47
C GLU A 12 9.40 -29.48 -44.65
N SER A 13 10.14 -28.41 -44.30
CA SER A 13 11.46 -28.15 -44.89
C SER A 13 12.39 -27.40 -43.91
N ASP A 14 13.46 -28.10 -43.55
CA ASP A 14 14.69 -27.67 -42.87
C ASP A 14 15.39 -26.47 -43.54
N ASP A 15 15.96 -25.57 -42.73
CA ASP A 15 17.23 -24.91 -43.04
C ASP A 15 18.04 -24.74 -41.75
N GLU A 16 18.90 -25.74 -41.51
CA GLU A 16 19.99 -25.69 -40.54
C GLU A 16 21.15 -24.86 -41.13
N SER A 17 21.60 -23.85 -40.40
CA SER A 17 22.94 -23.28 -40.59
C SER A 17 23.64 -23.11 -39.25
N ASP A 18 24.46 -24.14 -39.01
CA ASP A 18 25.52 -24.32 -38.04
C ASP A 18 26.43 -23.09 -37.87
N ASN A 19 26.72 -22.70 -36.63
CA ASN A 19 27.90 -21.89 -36.31
C ASN A 19 28.53 -22.37 -35.00
N GLU A 20 29.62 -23.10 -35.18
CA GLU A 20 30.38 -23.81 -34.16
C GLU A 20 31.03 -22.91 -33.09
N ARG A 21 30.93 -23.38 -31.84
CA ARG A 21 31.91 -23.34 -30.73
C ARG A 21 32.93 -22.18 -30.65
N GLY A 22 32.84 -21.42 -29.56
CA GLY A 22 33.96 -20.64 -29.03
C GLY A 22 33.80 -20.21 -27.55
N GLY A 23 34.37 -20.99 -26.63
CA GLY A 23 35.00 -20.53 -25.38
C GLY A 23 34.20 -19.71 -24.35
N ARG A 24 33.93 -20.31 -23.17
CA ARG A 24 33.87 -19.56 -21.90
C ARG A 24 35.28 -19.08 -21.52
N PRO A 25 35.42 -17.83 -21.07
CA PRO A 25 35.69 -17.54 -19.65
C PRO A 25 34.63 -16.56 -19.12
N ALA A 26 34.02 -16.78 -17.96
CA ALA A 26 34.46 -16.36 -16.63
C ALA A 26 34.86 -14.87 -16.56
N HIS A 27 34.41 -14.20 -15.49
CA HIS A 27 34.78 -12.85 -15.03
C HIS A 27 34.36 -11.64 -15.89
N ALA A 28 33.05 -11.32 -15.88
CA ALA A 28 32.64 -9.93 -15.70
C ALA A 28 32.29 -9.78 -14.22
N ALA A 29 33.08 -8.94 -13.54
CA ALA A 29 32.89 -8.58 -12.15
C ALA A 29 31.44 -8.11 -11.94
N GLY A 30 30.84 -8.53 -10.83
CA GLY A 30 29.62 -7.90 -10.34
C GLY A 30 29.88 -6.41 -10.27
N ALA A 31 29.19 -5.65 -11.12
CA ALA A 31 28.93 -4.27 -10.81
C ALA A 31 28.21 -4.28 -9.45
N PRO A 32 28.65 -3.48 -8.46
CA PRO A 32 27.68 -3.07 -7.47
C PRO A 32 26.62 -2.30 -8.25
N ASP A 33 25.41 -2.85 -8.34
CA ASP A 33 24.20 -2.04 -8.52
C ASP A 33 24.09 -1.17 -7.24
N ASP A 34 24.92 -0.14 -7.21
CA ASP A 34 24.82 1.02 -6.32
C ASP A 34 24.18 2.12 -7.16
N ASP A 35 22.85 2.10 -7.19
CA ASP A 35 21.93 3.21 -7.48
C ASP A 35 20.55 2.61 -7.76
N SER A 36 19.92 2.04 -6.72
CA SER A 36 18.47 2.18 -6.61
C SER A 36 18.24 3.37 -5.71
N ASP A 37 18.56 4.54 -6.27
CA ASP A 37 18.03 5.85 -5.91
C ASP A 37 16.58 5.66 -5.42
N ASP A 38 16.32 6.06 -4.18
CA ASP A 38 15.07 6.38 -3.48
C ASP A 38 13.70 6.31 -4.21
N ASP A 39 13.45 5.32 -5.07
CA ASP A 39 12.16 5.08 -5.72
C ASP A 39 11.28 4.28 -4.76
N ILE A 40 11.08 4.88 -3.59
CA ILE A 40 10.07 4.45 -2.63
C ILE A 40 8.73 4.68 -3.32
N SER A 41 8.17 3.57 -3.80
CA SER A 41 6.84 3.40 -4.38
C SER A 41 5.91 4.58 -4.10
N ASP A 42 5.32 5.15 -5.15
CA ASP A 42 4.17 6.08 -5.10
C ASP A 42 2.92 5.43 -4.46
N GLU A 43 3.08 4.43 -3.59
CA GLU A 43 2.00 3.75 -2.91
C GLU A 43 1.38 4.65 -1.84
N PRO A 44 0.05 4.64 -1.71
CA PRO A 44 -0.59 5.37 -0.64
C PRO A 44 -0.32 4.71 0.71
N VAL A 45 -0.25 5.54 1.73
CA VAL A 45 -0.30 5.09 3.11
C VAL A 45 -1.77 4.84 3.47
N GLU A 46 -2.11 3.60 3.80
CA GLU A 46 -3.40 3.28 4.42
C GLU A 46 -3.47 3.93 5.81
N CYS A 47 -4.48 4.77 6.02
CA CYS A 47 -4.67 5.46 7.27
C CYS A 47 -6.14 5.56 7.66
N THR A 48 -6.38 5.72 8.95
CA THR A 48 -7.72 5.89 9.49
C THR A 48 -7.76 7.18 10.31
N ILE A 49 -8.70 8.05 9.98
CA ILE A 49 -8.94 9.30 10.70
C ILE A 49 -10.19 9.14 11.55
N SER A 50 -10.06 9.27 12.87
CA SER A 50 -11.19 9.26 13.79
C SER A 50 -11.46 10.66 14.35
N ILE A 51 -12.74 11.07 14.35
CA ILE A 51 -13.17 12.35 14.89
C ILE A 51 -14.33 12.11 15.84
N ALA A 52 -14.02 12.07 17.14
CA ALA A 52 -14.97 11.90 18.22
C ALA A 52 -15.57 13.24 18.66
N LYS A 53 -16.87 13.24 18.96
CA LYS A 53 -17.55 14.36 19.63
C LYS A 53 -18.23 13.83 20.90
N PRO A 54 -17.99 14.44 22.07
CA PRO A 54 -18.61 14.01 23.32
C PRO A 54 -20.14 13.93 23.18
N ARG A 55 -20.72 12.77 23.53
CA ARG A 55 -22.16 12.49 23.49
C ARG A 55 -22.80 12.57 22.10
N LYS A 56 -22.01 12.60 21.03
CA LYS A 56 -22.46 12.69 19.63
C LYS A 56 -21.84 11.61 18.74
N GLY A 57 -21.18 10.61 19.33
CA GLY A 57 -20.48 9.56 18.61
C GLY A 57 -19.19 10.05 17.94
N ALA A 58 -18.70 9.22 17.02
CA ALA A 58 -17.48 9.47 16.25
C ALA A 58 -17.69 9.19 14.76
N LEU A 59 -16.96 9.94 13.93
CA LEU A 59 -16.80 9.61 12.52
C LEU A 59 -15.45 8.93 12.33
N LEU A 60 -15.45 7.86 11.52
CA LEU A 60 -14.26 7.14 11.12
C LEU A 60 -14.14 7.22 9.60
N PHE A 61 -13.01 7.75 9.13
CA PHE A 61 -12.69 7.84 7.71
C PHE A 61 -11.56 6.87 7.43
N GLU A 62 -11.80 5.90 6.56
CA GLU A 62 -10.75 5.07 5.99
C GLU A 62 -10.21 5.78 4.76
N CYS A 63 -8.90 5.96 4.70
CA CYS A 63 -8.26 6.84 3.75
C CYS A 63 -6.97 6.26 3.18
N HIS A 64 -6.64 6.70 1.98
CA HIS A 64 -5.33 6.61 1.38
C HIS A 64 -4.66 7.98 1.40
N ALA A 65 -3.53 8.09 2.09
CA ALA A 65 -2.68 9.26 2.06
C ALA A 65 -1.64 9.10 0.94
N TRP A 66 -1.86 9.81 -0.16
CA TRP A 66 -0.90 9.94 -1.25
C TRP A 66 -0.01 11.16 -0.98
N PRO A 67 1.20 11.22 -1.57
CA PRO A 67 2.08 12.39 -1.43
C PRO A 67 1.43 13.72 -1.85
N THR A 68 0.42 13.69 -2.71
CA THR A 68 -0.23 14.90 -3.26
C THR A 68 -1.68 15.09 -2.82
N LYS A 69 -2.32 14.08 -2.22
CA LYS A 69 -3.74 14.12 -1.88
C LYS A 69 -4.10 13.16 -0.75
N LEU A 70 -5.16 13.50 -0.02
CA LEU A 70 -5.86 12.57 0.85
C LEU A 70 -7.11 12.06 0.13
N GLU A 71 -7.22 10.75 -0.02
CA GLU A 71 -8.34 10.08 -0.66
C GLU A 71 -9.17 9.34 0.38
N VAL A 72 -10.46 9.66 0.48
CA VAL A 72 -11.39 8.99 1.41
C VAL A 72 -12.04 7.81 0.69
N LEU A 73 -11.96 6.63 1.30
CA LEU A 73 -12.50 5.37 0.78
C LEU A 73 -13.85 5.05 1.39
N LYS A 74 -13.96 5.17 2.72
CA LYS A 74 -15.18 4.81 3.48
C LYS A 74 -15.38 5.76 4.65
N VAL A 75 -16.65 5.98 5.00
CA VAL A 75 -17.02 6.81 6.15
C VAL A 75 -18.01 6.04 7.03
N SER A 76 -17.60 5.75 8.26
CA SER A 76 -18.41 5.05 9.25
C SER A 76 -18.79 5.98 10.40
N TYR A 77 -20.00 5.82 10.93
CA TYR A 77 -20.43 6.49 12.16
C TYR A 77 -20.45 5.49 13.31
N ILE A 78 -19.73 5.83 14.38
CA ILE A 78 -19.61 5.02 15.59
C ILE A 78 -20.43 5.70 16.69
N LYS A 79 -21.39 4.97 17.27
CA LYS A 79 -22.28 5.51 18.31
C LYS A 79 -21.55 5.82 19.62
N ASP A 80 -20.66 4.92 20.03
CA ASP A 80 -19.86 5.08 21.25
C ASP A 80 -18.52 5.73 20.88
N GLU A 81 -18.39 7.02 21.17
CA GLU A 81 -17.20 7.79 20.83
C GLU A 81 -15.93 7.32 21.55
N LYS A 82 -16.05 6.56 22.65
CA LYS A 82 -14.88 6.10 23.40
C LYS A 82 -14.09 5.06 22.64
N LEU A 83 -14.77 4.25 21.82
CA LEU A 83 -14.15 3.16 21.07
C LEU A 83 -13.03 3.64 20.14
N VAL A 84 -13.13 4.85 19.59
CA VAL A 84 -12.09 5.40 18.70
C VAL A 84 -10.91 6.05 19.43
N SER A 85 -10.95 6.11 20.76
CA SER A 85 -9.91 6.70 21.61
C SER A 85 -9.21 5.68 22.51
N GLU A 86 -9.77 4.47 22.63
CA GLU A 86 -9.24 3.41 23.48
C GLU A 86 -8.23 2.54 22.70
N ASP A 87 -6.99 2.50 23.18
CA ASP A 87 -5.93 1.64 22.63
C ASP A 87 -6.02 0.23 23.27
N THR A 88 -7.10 -0.48 22.96
CA THR A 88 -7.32 -1.86 23.43
C THR A 88 -7.81 -2.75 22.31
N SER A 89 -7.37 -4.01 22.30
CA SER A 89 -7.79 -4.98 21.28
C SER A 89 -9.31 -5.19 21.25
N GLU A 90 -9.99 -5.05 22.40
CA GLU A 90 -11.45 -5.13 22.48
C GLU A 90 -12.15 -3.92 21.84
N ALA A 91 -11.59 -2.72 21.97
CA ALA A 91 -12.09 -1.53 21.30
C ALA A 91 -11.93 -1.65 19.78
N GLU A 92 -10.76 -2.08 19.30
CA GLU A 92 -10.51 -2.31 17.87
C GLU A 92 -11.45 -3.37 17.27
N ARG A 93 -11.66 -4.47 17.99
CA ARG A 93 -12.61 -5.51 17.60
C ARG A 93 -14.02 -4.96 17.46
N LYS A 94 -14.47 -4.15 18.44
CA LYS A 94 -15.80 -3.52 18.41
C LYS A 94 -15.91 -2.50 17.28
N LEU A 95 -14.86 -1.71 17.01
CA LEU A 95 -14.82 -0.79 15.88
C LEU A 95 -14.98 -1.53 14.56
N ARG A 96 -14.22 -2.62 14.36
CA ARG A 96 -14.30 -3.44 13.15
C ARG A 96 -15.67 -4.10 12.98
N ALA A 97 -16.33 -4.46 14.08
CA ALA A 97 -17.69 -5.00 14.06
C ALA A 97 -18.78 -3.94 13.82
N ALA A 98 -18.56 -2.70 14.26
CA ALA A 98 -19.52 -1.59 14.14
C ALA A 98 -19.36 -0.77 12.84
N GLY A 99 -18.14 -0.74 12.29
CA GLY A 99 -17.76 0.08 11.14
C GLY A 99 -18.15 -0.55 9.82
N VAL A 100 -19.43 -0.48 9.46
CA VAL A 100 -19.91 -0.78 8.09
C VAL A 100 -20.51 0.50 7.50
N GLY A 101 -19.64 1.47 7.23
CA GLY A 101 -20.00 2.67 6.48
C GLY A 101 -20.12 2.40 4.97
N PRO A 102 -20.87 3.22 4.21
CA PRO A 102 -20.88 3.13 2.77
C PRO A 102 -19.52 3.50 2.16
N GLU A 103 -19.25 2.98 0.97
CA GLU A 103 -18.16 3.46 0.12
C GLU A 103 -18.36 4.95 -0.19
N TYR A 104 -17.31 5.74 0.00
CA TYR A 104 -17.33 7.19 -0.12
C TYR A 104 -17.74 7.61 -1.53
N ASP A 105 -17.29 6.88 -2.56
CA ASP A 105 -17.59 7.25 -3.95
C ASP A 105 -19.08 7.19 -4.28
N GLY A 106 -19.82 6.26 -3.64
CA GLY A 106 -21.27 6.13 -3.77
C GLY A 106 -22.07 7.25 -3.10
N LEU A 107 -21.43 8.16 -2.36
CA LEU A 107 -22.12 9.29 -1.72
C LEU A 107 -22.46 10.41 -2.70
N PRO A 108 -23.58 11.13 -2.50
CA PRO A 108 -23.90 12.32 -3.28
C PRO A 108 -22.78 13.37 -3.23
N LYS A 109 -22.52 14.04 -4.36
CA LYS A 109 -21.44 15.04 -4.48
C LYS A 109 -21.43 16.08 -3.35
N ARG A 110 -22.60 16.63 -3.01
CA ARG A 110 -22.73 17.62 -1.92
C ARG A 110 -22.26 17.07 -0.57
N ILE A 111 -22.53 15.80 -0.27
CA ILE A 111 -22.09 15.16 0.98
C ILE A 111 -20.57 14.97 0.98
N LYS A 112 -20.00 14.55 -0.15
CA LYS A 112 -18.54 14.47 -0.33
C LYS A 112 -17.87 15.84 -0.13
N GLU A 113 -18.45 16.91 -0.69
CA GLU A 113 -17.96 18.29 -0.51
C GLU A 113 -18.00 18.73 0.96
N GLU A 114 -19.09 18.44 1.69
CA GLU A 114 -19.18 18.75 3.13
C GLU A 114 -18.15 17.97 3.96
N PHE A 115 -17.91 16.68 3.67
CA PHE A 115 -16.87 15.92 4.36
C PHE A 115 -15.46 16.45 4.07
N ASN A 116 -15.16 16.74 2.81
CA ASN A 116 -13.86 17.29 2.43
C ASN A 116 -13.61 18.65 3.12
N LYS A 117 -14.62 19.53 3.13
CA LYS A 117 -14.56 20.80 3.86
C LYS A 117 -14.36 20.57 5.35
N TYR A 118 -15.11 19.64 5.94
CA TYR A 118 -15.01 19.30 7.36
C TYR A 118 -13.62 18.81 7.78
N LEU A 119 -12.96 18.01 6.93
CA LEU A 119 -11.58 17.54 7.14
C LEU A 119 -10.57 18.68 6.95
N THR A 120 -10.70 19.43 5.86
CA THR A 120 -9.80 20.55 5.54
C THR A 120 -9.82 21.64 6.63
N GLU A 121 -10.99 22.00 7.17
CA GLU A 121 -11.12 22.95 8.28
C GLU A 121 -10.39 22.51 9.56
N ARG A 122 -10.00 21.23 9.66
CA ARG A 122 -9.22 20.66 10.77
C ARG A 122 -7.75 20.44 10.42
N GLY A 123 -7.30 20.90 9.25
CA GLY A 123 -5.95 20.67 8.74
C GLY A 123 -5.72 19.22 8.31
N ILE A 124 -6.79 18.47 8.01
CA ILE A 124 -6.71 17.11 7.50
C ILE A 124 -6.88 17.20 5.99
N ASP A 125 -5.75 17.42 5.31
CA ASP A 125 -5.68 17.71 3.87
C ASP A 125 -4.45 17.05 3.22
N GLY A 126 -4.16 17.45 1.97
CA GLY A 126 -3.01 16.94 1.23
C GLY A 126 -1.65 17.29 1.85
N ALA A 127 -1.52 18.40 2.57
CA ALA A 127 -0.25 18.76 3.22
C ALA A 127 0.03 17.84 4.42
N LEU A 128 -1.02 17.47 5.17
CA LEU A 128 -0.88 16.45 6.21
C LEU A 128 -0.55 15.07 5.60
N ALA A 129 -1.22 14.70 4.49
CA ALA A 129 -0.94 13.45 3.80
C ALA A 129 0.54 13.35 3.37
N GLN A 130 1.06 14.41 2.73
CA GLN A 130 2.46 14.50 2.35
C GLN A 130 3.40 14.35 3.56
N SER A 131 3.11 15.07 4.65
CA SER A 131 3.92 15.02 5.88
C SER A 131 3.94 13.62 6.50
N VAL A 132 2.80 12.91 6.49
CA VAL A 132 2.70 11.53 6.98
C VAL A 132 3.51 10.58 6.10
N SER A 133 3.42 10.71 4.77
CA SER A 133 4.20 9.90 3.83
C SER A 133 5.70 10.10 4.03
N GLU A 134 6.18 11.35 4.12
CA GLU A 134 7.58 11.67 4.38
C GLU A 134 8.06 11.13 5.74
N PHE A 135 7.22 11.25 6.78
CA PHE A 135 7.54 10.73 8.11
C PHE A 135 7.68 9.21 8.12
N ILE A 136 6.81 8.48 7.42
CA ILE A 136 6.89 7.02 7.32
C ILE A 136 8.16 6.60 6.61
N LYS A 137 8.55 7.28 5.52
CA LYS A 137 9.83 7.03 4.83
C LYS A 137 11.01 7.13 5.79
N TYR A 138 11.09 8.25 6.51
CA TYR A 138 12.15 8.48 7.50
C TYR A 138 12.13 7.43 8.63
N LYS A 139 10.95 7.11 9.17
CA LYS A 139 10.80 6.14 10.27
C LYS A 139 11.27 4.75 9.82
N THR A 140 10.83 4.29 8.65
CA THR A 140 11.19 2.97 8.11
C THR A 140 12.69 2.85 7.89
N GLN A 141 13.33 3.88 7.32
CA GLN A 141 14.80 3.90 7.15
C GLN A 141 15.52 3.79 8.51
N LYS A 142 15.05 4.53 9.52
CA LYS A 142 15.63 4.49 10.86
C LYS A 142 15.43 3.14 11.54
N GLU A 143 14.26 2.52 11.39
CA GLU A 143 13.98 1.18 11.91
C GLU A 143 14.84 0.12 11.22
N ALA A 144 15.03 0.22 9.90
CA ALA A 144 15.92 -0.66 9.15
C ALA A 144 17.36 -0.57 9.66
N GLN A 145 17.89 0.66 9.87
CA GLN A 145 19.23 0.85 10.44
C GLN A 145 19.35 0.21 11.82
N GLY A 146 18.38 0.47 12.72
CA GLY A 146 18.38 -0.14 14.05
C GLY A 146 18.29 -1.66 14.02
N TRP A 147 17.56 -2.23 13.04
CA TRP A 147 17.51 -3.67 12.82
C TRP A 147 18.87 -4.23 12.39
N PHE A 148 19.56 -3.59 11.44
CA PHE A 148 20.91 -4.01 11.04
C PHE A 148 21.90 -3.97 12.20
N ASP A 149 21.87 -2.91 13.03
CA ASP A 149 22.71 -2.79 14.22
C ASP A 149 22.44 -3.93 15.22
N ALA A 150 21.17 -4.26 15.45
CA ALA A 150 20.77 -5.36 16.34
C ALA A 150 21.22 -6.73 15.81
N VAL A 151 21.06 -6.98 14.51
CA VAL A 151 21.50 -8.22 13.85
C VAL A 151 23.03 -8.33 13.84
N GLY A 152 23.74 -7.25 13.54
CA GLY A 152 25.20 -7.21 13.62
C GLY A 152 25.70 -7.50 15.03
N SER A 153 25.05 -6.91 16.04
CA SER A 153 25.35 -7.19 17.45
C SER A 153 25.15 -8.66 17.80
N PHE A 154 24.03 -9.25 17.36
CA PHE A 154 23.73 -10.67 17.56
C PHE A 154 24.82 -11.60 17.01
N PHE A 155 25.36 -11.31 15.82
CA PHE A 155 26.46 -12.10 15.24
C PHE A 155 27.84 -11.82 15.87
N SER A 156 28.07 -10.60 16.35
CA SER A 156 29.37 -10.19 16.89
C SER A 156 29.68 -10.70 18.30
N GLY A 157 28.70 -11.32 18.98
CA GLY A 157 28.91 -12.05 20.23
C GLY A 157 29.58 -11.25 21.35
N ARG A 158 29.20 -9.97 21.50
CA ARG A 158 29.51 -9.15 22.68
C ARG A 158 28.29 -8.93 23.54
#